data_AF-A0A9D7T0E3-F1
#
_entry.id   AF-A0A9D7T0E3-F1
#
_cell.length_a   1.000
_cell.length_b   1.000
_cell.length_c   1.000
_cell.angle_alpha   90.00
_cell.angle_beta   90.00
_cell.angle_gamma   90.00
#
_symmetry.space_group_name_H-M   'P 1'
#
loop_
_entity.id
_entity.type
_entity.pdbx_description
1 polymer ?
#
loop_
_entity_poly.entity_id
_entity_poly.type
_entity_poly.pdbx_seq_one_letter_code
_entity_poly.pdbx_strand_id
1 'polypeptide(L)'
;MNREFWRDSAEPEVRILEAELLANRFYGIISLHADDTCTGLYGYAHDRLLNEALLRPALAASEQILPRDQRPMIDGFSAKEGVINQCFCGVLAAPPDQRPQPFDVIFETPALEPLDVQAQAAAVALQAILDEYRGFIAQGQDL
;
A
#
# COMPACT_ATOMS: atom_id res chain seq x y z
N MET A 1 -14.26 -8.59 0.28
CA MET A 1 -13.68 -7.87 -0.88
C MET A 1 -12.14 -7.93 -0.92
N ASN A 2 -11.39 -7.24 -0.05
CA ASN A 2 -9.90 -7.14 -0.14
C ASN A 2 -9.10 -8.39 0.33
N ARG A 3 -9.59 -9.58 -0.03
CA ARG A 3 -8.95 -10.91 0.12
C ARG A 3 -9.29 -11.86 -1.05
N GLU A 4 -10.01 -11.35 -2.05
CA GLU A 4 -10.66 -12.14 -3.09
C GLU A 4 -10.09 -11.90 -4.50
N PHE A 5 -9.12 -10.99 -4.65
CA PHE A 5 -8.53 -10.67 -5.96
C PHE A 5 -7.72 -11.84 -6.51
N TRP A 6 -7.91 -12.12 -7.80
CA TRP A 6 -7.30 -13.19 -8.59
C TRP A 6 -7.65 -14.60 -8.10
N ARG A 7 -8.85 -14.76 -7.52
CA ARG A 7 -9.33 -16.03 -6.93
C ARG A 7 -10.67 -16.51 -7.51
N ASP A 8 -11.07 -15.99 -8.67
CA ASP A 8 -12.38 -16.28 -9.29
C ASP A 8 -13.55 -15.88 -8.36
N SER A 9 -13.48 -14.66 -7.84
CA SER A 9 -14.48 -14.15 -6.88
C SER A 9 -15.85 -13.95 -7.53
N ALA A 10 -16.90 -14.29 -6.79
CA ALA A 10 -18.28 -13.99 -7.19
C ALA A 10 -18.68 -12.53 -6.87
N GLU A 11 -17.88 -11.80 -6.08
CA GLU A 11 -18.18 -10.43 -5.66
C GLU A 11 -18.12 -9.48 -6.86
N PRO A 12 -19.19 -8.71 -7.15
CA PRO A 12 -19.23 -7.86 -8.34
C PRO A 12 -18.16 -6.77 -8.32
N GLU A 13 -17.84 -6.20 -7.17
CA GLU A 13 -16.80 -5.17 -7.02
C GLU A 13 -15.41 -5.72 -7.39
N VAL A 14 -15.10 -6.95 -6.97
CA VAL A 14 -13.83 -7.61 -7.29
C VAL A 14 -13.73 -7.84 -8.80
N ARG A 15 -14.79 -8.39 -9.41
CA ARG A 15 -14.84 -8.67 -10.85
C ARG A 15 -14.71 -7.41 -11.71
N ILE A 16 -15.36 -6.31 -11.29
CA ILE A 16 -15.27 -5.02 -11.99
C ILE A 16 -13.84 -4.47 -11.90
N LEU A 17 -13.24 -4.49 -10.70
CA LEU A 17 -11.87 -4.00 -10.53
C LEU A 17 -10.84 -4.87 -11.26
N GLU A 18 -10.94 -6.18 -11.22
CA GLU A 18 -10.06 -7.08 -11.99
C GLU A 18 -10.14 -6.80 -13.50
N ALA A 19 -11.34 -6.56 -14.03
CA ALA A 19 -11.52 -6.21 -15.43
C ALA A 19 -10.85 -4.87 -15.79
N GLU A 20 -10.98 -3.85 -14.93
CA GLU A 20 -10.30 -2.56 -15.13
C GLU A 20 -8.77 -2.68 -15.06
N LEU A 21 -8.26 -3.48 -14.12
CA LEU A 21 -6.82 -3.75 -13.98
C LEU A 21 -6.25 -4.46 -15.21
N LEU A 22 -6.98 -5.43 -15.76
CA LEU A 22 -6.62 -6.12 -17.00
C LEU A 22 -6.64 -5.18 -18.22
N ALA A 23 -7.62 -4.26 -18.29
CA ALA A 23 -7.79 -3.36 -19.43
C ALA A 23 -6.73 -2.25 -19.50
N ASN A 24 -6.34 -1.69 -18.35
CA ASN A 24 -5.59 -0.41 -18.31
C ASN A 24 -4.08 -0.56 -18.06
N ARG A 25 -3.58 -1.73 -17.62
CA ARG A 25 -2.15 -2.00 -17.38
C ARG A 25 -1.41 -0.86 -16.65
N PHE A 26 -1.80 -0.60 -15.41
CA PHE A 26 -1.24 0.49 -14.60
C PHE A 26 0.26 0.31 -14.30
N TYR A 27 0.95 1.43 -14.02
CA TYR A 27 2.35 1.43 -13.56
C TYR A 27 2.50 1.10 -12.08
N GLY A 28 1.46 1.36 -11.29
CA GLY A 28 1.38 0.93 -9.91
C GLY A 28 0.00 1.14 -9.30
N ILE A 29 -0.18 0.57 -8.12
CA ILE A 29 -1.43 0.55 -7.36
C ILE A 29 -1.11 1.02 -5.94
N ILE A 30 -1.84 2.01 -5.45
CA ILE A 30 -1.71 2.49 -4.08
C ILE A 30 -3.07 2.29 -3.42
N SER A 31 -3.11 1.45 -2.39
CA SER A 31 -4.32 1.14 -1.63
C SER A 31 -4.23 1.85 -0.28
N LEU A 32 -5.16 2.77 -0.04
CA LEU A 32 -5.26 3.52 1.21
C LEU A 32 -6.37 2.89 2.06
N HIS A 33 -6.04 2.56 3.30
CA HIS A 33 -6.91 1.84 4.22
C HIS A 33 -6.90 2.51 5.59
N ALA A 34 -7.90 2.16 6.41
CA ALA A 34 -8.00 2.55 7.80
C ALA A 34 -8.33 1.33 8.66
N ASP A 35 -7.55 1.11 9.72
CA ASP A 35 -7.61 -0.06 10.59
C ASP A 35 -8.05 0.33 12.01
N ASP A 36 -9.15 -0.27 12.47
CA ASP A 36 -9.75 -0.02 13.79
C ASP A 36 -9.10 -0.81 14.94
N THR A 37 -8.10 -1.66 14.63
CA THR A 37 -7.34 -2.47 15.58
C THR A 37 -5.92 -1.95 15.82
N CYS A 38 -5.50 -0.95 15.06
CA CYS A 38 -4.18 -0.33 15.14
C CYS A 38 -4.24 1.09 15.73
N THR A 39 -3.17 1.49 16.42
CA THR A 39 -3.08 2.80 17.07
C THR A 39 -2.09 3.75 16.38
N GLY A 40 -1.56 3.35 15.22
CA GLY A 40 -0.62 4.16 14.47
C GLY A 40 -0.54 3.75 13.01
N LEU A 41 0.21 4.54 12.23
CA LEU A 41 0.43 4.32 10.81
C LEU A 41 1.26 3.05 10.57
N TYR A 42 0.85 2.28 9.57
CA TYR A 42 1.65 1.16 9.09
C TYR A 42 1.36 0.89 7.60
N GLY A 43 2.05 -0.09 7.03
CA GLY A 43 1.76 -0.55 5.67
C GLY A 43 2.66 -1.69 5.22
N TYR A 44 2.50 -2.08 3.97
CA TYR A 44 3.29 -3.10 3.31
C TYR A 44 3.17 -3.02 1.78
N ALA A 45 4.14 -3.59 1.09
CA ALA A 45 4.15 -3.86 -0.34
C ALA A 45 4.45 -5.35 -0.57
N HIS A 46 4.17 -5.87 -1.77
CA HIS A 46 4.51 -7.27 -2.09
C HIS A 46 6.03 -7.52 -2.18
N ASP A 47 6.84 -6.49 -2.42
CA ASP A 47 8.31 -6.59 -2.49
C ASP A 47 8.99 -5.74 -1.40
N ARG A 48 10.01 -6.32 -0.75
CA ARG A 48 10.86 -5.62 0.24
C ARG A 48 11.52 -4.37 -0.36
N LEU A 49 11.91 -4.40 -1.64
CA LEU A 49 12.47 -3.22 -2.31
C LEU A 49 11.47 -2.06 -2.33
N LEU A 50 10.19 -2.34 -2.60
CA LEU A 50 9.13 -1.34 -2.60
C LEU A 50 8.82 -0.83 -1.18
N ASN A 51 8.89 -1.71 -0.17
CA ASN A 51 8.82 -1.29 1.22
C ASN A 51 9.89 -0.24 1.56
N GLU A 52 11.14 -0.50 1.16
CA GLU A 52 12.26 0.41 1.43
C GLU A 52 12.19 1.70 0.60
N ALA A 53 11.87 1.59 -0.69
CA ALA A 53 11.93 2.71 -1.62
C ALA A 53 10.69 3.63 -1.59
N LEU A 54 9.51 3.10 -1.29
CA LEU A 54 8.25 3.86 -1.38
C LEU A 54 7.55 3.97 -0.02
N LEU A 55 7.33 2.85 0.67
CA LEU A 55 6.54 2.84 1.90
C LEU A 55 7.25 3.54 3.08
N ARG A 56 8.54 3.26 3.30
CA ARG A 56 9.29 3.89 4.40
C ARG A 56 9.33 5.42 4.30
N PRO A 57 9.60 6.03 3.12
CA PRO A 57 9.44 7.47 2.94
C PRO A 57 8.03 7.96 3.21
N ALA A 58 7.01 7.24 2.75
CA ALA A 58 5.61 7.59 3.00
C ALA A 58 5.27 7.62 4.50
N LEU A 59 5.67 6.57 5.24
CA LEU A 59 5.51 6.52 6.70
C LEU A 59 6.31 7.64 7.40
N ALA A 60 7.45 8.07 6.86
CA ALA A 60 8.26 9.15 7.45
C ALA A 60 7.61 10.51 7.27
N ALA A 61 7.06 10.75 6.09
CA ALA A 61 6.34 11.98 5.79
C ALA A 61 5.05 12.06 6.63
N SER A 62 4.27 10.98 6.69
CA SER A 62 2.99 10.94 7.41
C SER A 62 3.15 10.90 8.93
N GLU A 63 4.29 10.45 9.47
CA GLU A 63 4.55 10.43 10.92
C GLU A 63 4.56 11.83 11.57
N GLN A 64 4.70 12.89 10.74
CA GLN A 64 4.54 14.26 11.20
C GLN A 64 3.09 14.60 11.62
N ILE A 65 2.12 13.76 11.24
CA ILE A 65 0.68 13.95 11.48
C ILE A 65 0.15 12.91 12.47
N LEU A 66 0.42 11.62 12.22
CA LEU A 66 0.00 10.50 13.08
C LEU A 66 1.19 9.62 13.42
N PRO A 67 1.34 9.14 14.67
CA PRO A 67 2.48 8.29 15.03
C PRO A 67 2.46 6.97 14.25
N ARG A 68 3.63 6.40 13.97
CA ARG A 68 3.72 5.04 13.44
C ARG A 68 3.34 4.00 14.49
N ASP A 69 2.83 2.87 14.03
CA ASP A 69 2.66 1.71 14.88
C ASP A 69 4.02 1.07 15.20
N GLN A 70 4.34 1.02 16.49
CA GLN A 70 5.61 0.51 17.01
C GLN A 70 5.52 -0.95 17.48
N ARG A 71 4.36 -1.59 17.36
CA ARG A 71 4.21 -2.98 17.78
C ARG A 71 5.08 -3.89 16.90
N PRO A 72 5.74 -4.91 17.47
CA PRO A 72 6.54 -5.87 16.70
C PRO A 72 5.68 -6.85 15.89
N MET A 73 4.37 -6.83 16.12
CA MET A 73 3.37 -7.68 15.49
C MET A 73 2.15 -6.82 15.17
N ILE A 74 1.81 -6.71 13.89
CA ILE A 74 0.63 -6.01 13.38
C ILE A 74 -0.10 -7.00 12.46
N ASP A 75 -1.41 -7.17 12.62
CA ASP A 75 -2.19 -8.08 11.76
C ASP A 75 -1.74 -9.55 11.78
N GLY A 76 -1.05 -9.96 12.85
CA GLY A 76 -0.47 -11.31 12.96
C GLY A 76 0.82 -11.50 12.16
N PHE A 77 1.38 -10.42 11.60
CA PHE A 77 2.66 -10.40 10.91
C PHE A 77 3.73 -9.63 11.66
N SER A 78 4.97 -10.09 11.55
CA SER A 78 6.11 -9.36 12.11
C SER A 78 6.23 -8.00 11.43
N ALA A 79 6.27 -6.96 12.26
CA ALA A 79 6.39 -5.58 11.85
C ALA A 79 7.61 -4.94 12.50
N LYS A 80 8.19 -3.96 11.80
CA LYS A 80 9.22 -3.08 12.35
C LYS A 80 9.01 -1.67 11.84
N GLU A 81 8.88 -0.71 12.75
CA GLU A 81 8.70 0.72 12.43
C GLU A 81 7.52 0.98 11.47
N GLY A 82 6.39 0.29 11.71
CA GLY A 82 5.19 0.37 10.88
C GLY A 82 5.27 -0.39 9.55
N VAL A 83 6.33 -1.16 9.27
CA VAL A 83 6.47 -1.91 8.02
C VAL A 83 6.27 -3.40 8.26
N ILE A 84 5.31 -4.00 7.55
CA ILE A 84 5.12 -5.45 7.47
C ILE A 84 5.84 -5.99 6.22
N ASN A 85 6.54 -7.12 6.37
CA ASN A 85 7.30 -7.76 5.28
C ASN A 85 6.58 -8.97 4.64
N GLN A 86 5.29 -9.12 4.95
CA GLN A 86 4.42 -10.16 4.44
C GLN A 86 3.15 -9.48 3.91
N CYS A 87 2.47 -10.16 3.01
CA CYS A 87 1.24 -9.66 2.41
C CYS A 87 0.16 -10.74 2.54
N PHE A 88 -1.09 -10.30 2.73
CA PHE A 88 -2.23 -11.20 2.72
C PHE A 88 -2.51 -11.70 1.29
N CYS A 89 -2.83 -12.98 1.15
CA CYS A 89 -3.27 -13.51 -0.14
C CYS A 89 -4.59 -12.86 -0.59
N GLY A 90 -4.67 -12.51 -1.88
CA GLY A 90 -5.89 -11.99 -2.50
C GLY A 90 -6.22 -10.53 -2.18
N VAL A 91 -5.27 -9.76 -1.62
CA VAL A 91 -5.40 -8.30 -1.59
C VAL A 91 -5.42 -7.74 -3.01
N LEU A 92 -5.97 -6.54 -3.16
CA LEU A 92 -5.91 -5.78 -4.41
C LEU A 92 -4.45 -5.70 -4.89
N ALA A 93 -4.19 -6.29 -6.04
CA ALA A 93 -2.86 -6.36 -6.66
C ALA A 93 -3.02 -6.32 -8.18
N ALA A 94 -1.93 -6.00 -8.88
CA ALA A 94 -1.89 -6.01 -10.33
C ALA A 94 -2.16 -7.41 -10.90
N PRO A 95 -2.58 -7.52 -12.18
CA PRO A 95 -2.74 -8.81 -12.84
C PRO A 95 -1.45 -9.65 -12.74
N PRO A 96 -1.55 -10.94 -12.39
CA PRO A 96 -0.37 -11.78 -12.13
C PRO A 96 0.52 -11.99 -13.36
N ASP A 97 -0.05 -11.83 -14.56
CA ASP A 97 0.58 -11.95 -15.87
C ASP A 97 1.07 -10.61 -16.45
N GLN A 98 0.75 -9.47 -15.83
CA GLN A 98 1.22 -8.17 -16.30
C GLN A 98 2.75 -8.03 -16.13
N ARG A 99 3.43 -7.60 -17.20
CA ARG A 99 4.86 -7.28 -17.20
C ARG A 99 5.13 -5.92 -17.90
N PRO A 100 6.06 -5.08 -17.39
CA PRO A 100 6.71 -5.19 -16.07
C PRO A 100 5.67 -5.19 -14.93
N GLN A 101 6.03 -5.79 -13.79
CA GLN A 101 5.13 -5.86 -12.65
C GLN A 101 4.89 -4.44 -12.12
N PRO A 102 3.64 -3.99 -11.98
CA PRO A 102 3.34 -2.71 -11.35
C PRO A 102 3.82 -2.70 -9.91
N PHE A 103 4.25 -1.54 -9.41
CA PHE A 103 4.49 -1.42 -7.97
C PHE A 103 3.15 -1.45 -7.24
N ASP A 104 3.17 -1.90 -6.00
CA ASP A 104 2.01 -1.87 -5.12
C ASP A 104 2.42 -1.40 -3.73
N VAL A 105 1.57 -0.59 -3.10
CA VAL A 105 1.76 -0.14 -1.72
C VAL A 105 0.39 -0.12 -1.04
N ILE A 106 0.30 -0.77 0.12
CA ILE A 106 -0.80 -0.66 1.06
C ILE A 106 -0.36 0.25 2.19
N PHE A 107 -1.12 1.30 2.46
CA PHE A 107 -0.89 2.26 3.55
C PHE A 107 -2.13 2.34 4.43
N GLU A 108 -1.93 2.21 5.74
CA GLU A 108 -2.99 2.02 6.73
C GLU A 108 -2.92 3.15 7.78
N THR A 109 -4.03 3.88 7.96
CA THR A 109 -4.21 4.84 9.05
C THR A 109 -4.95 4.20 10.23
N PRO A 110 -4.75 4.64 11.49
CA PRO A 110 -5.58 4.20 12.60
C PRO A 110 -7.01 4.76 12.44
N ALA A 111 -8.00 3.89 12.29
CA ALA A 111 -9.38 4.28 11.96
C ALA A 111 -10.09 5.05 13.08
N LEU A 112 -9.58 4.96 14.32
CA LEU A 112 -10.15 5.61 15.49
C LEU A 112 -9.70 7.08 15.65
N GLU A 113 -8.73 7.54 14.86
CA GLU A 113 -8.34 8.95 14.80
C GLU A 113 -9.38 9.79 14.02
N PRO A 114 -9.41 11.13 14.18
CA PRO A 114 -10.32 11.96 13.40
C PRO A 114 -10.12 11.79 11.88
N LEU A 115 -11.22 11.72 11.13
CA LEU A 115 -11.20 11.45 9.68
C LEU A 115 -10.37 12.45 8.89
N ASP A 116 -10.40 13.73 9.28
CA ASP A 116 -9.60 14.79 8.67
C ASP A 116 -8.10 14.57 8.88
N VAL A 117 -7.70 14.11 10.07
CA VAL A 117 -6.31 13.77 10.39
C VAL A 117 -5.86 12.53 9.61
N GLN A 118 -6.69 11.50 9.52
CA GLN A 118 -6.44 10.31 8.69
C GLN A 118 -6.25 10.71 7.21
N ALA A 119 -7.18 11.51 6.67
CA ALA A 119 -7.12 11.98 5.29
C ALA A 119 -5.86 12.82 5.01
N GLN A 120 -5.46 13.67 5.96
CA GLN A 120 -4.23 14.46 5.84
C GLN A 120 -2.98 13.56 5.82
N ALA A 121 -2.90 12.57 6.73
CA ALA A 121 -1.80 11.62 6.77
C ALA A 121 -1.72 10.76 5.50
N ALA A 122 -2.86 10.31 4.97
CA ALA A 122 -2.94 9.53 3.74
C ALA A 122 -2.55 10.38 2.50
N ALA A 123 -2.95 11.65 2.44
CA ALA A 123 -2.57 12.56 1.36
C ALA A 123 -1.05 12.82 1.33
N VAL A 124 -0.44 13.00 2.51
CA VAL A 124 1.03 13.14 2.63
C VAL A 124 1.75 11.86 2.22
N ALA A 125 1.24 10.68 2.62
CA ALA A 125 1.78 9.39 2.21
C ALA A 125 1.74 9.25 0.68
N LEU A 126 0.58 9.54 0.08
CA LEU A 126 0.39 9.45 -1.37
C LEU A 126 1.37 10.35 -2.12
N GLN A 127 1.54 11.60 -1.67
CA GLN A 127 2.48 12.54 -2.29
C GLN A 127 3.92 12.00 -2.22
N ALA A 128 4.34 11.50 -1.05
CA ALA A 128 5.67 10.92 -0.87
C ALA A 128 5.90 9.69 -1.78
N ILE A 129 4.92 8.77 -1.88
CA ILE A 129 5.02 7.61 -2.77
C ILE A 129 5.21 8.05 -4.24
N LEU A 130 4.43 9.05 -4.68
CA LEU A 130 4.51 9.54 -6.05
C LEU A 130 5.84 10.26 -6.35
N ASP A 131 6.39 11.00 -5.39
CA ASP A 131 7.66 11.70 -5.55
C ASP A 131 8.84 10.71 -5.60
N GLU A 132 8.85 9.72 -4.70
CA GLU A 132 9.88 8.68 -4.70
C GLU A 132 9.79 7.78 -5.95
N TYR A 133 8.58 7.42 -6.38
CA TYR A 133 8.40 6.62 -7.59
C TYR A 133 8.92 7.33 -8.84
N ARG A 134 8.73 8.65 -8.96
CA ARG A 134 9.30 9.46 -10.05
C ARG A 134 10.83 9.42 -10.05
N GLY A 135 11.45 9.48 -8.87
CA GLY A 135 12.90 9.31 -8.72
C GLY A 135 13.36 7.91 -9.11
N PHE A 136 12.61 6.88 -8.69
CA PHE A 136 12.91 5.48 -8.97
C PHE A 136 12.87 5.15 -10.47
N ILE A 137 11.85 5.61 -11.20
CA ILE A 137 11.76 5.38 -12.66
C ILE A 137 12.79 6.19 -13.45
N ALA A 138 13.16 7.38 -12.98
CA ALA A 138 14.20 8.18 -13.64
C ALA A 138 15.56 7.48 -13.58
N GLN A 139 15.89 6.86 -12.44
CA GLN A 139 17.13 6.08 -12.27
C GLN A 139 17.08 4.75 -13.03
N GLY A 140 15.90 4.14 -13.18
CA GLY A 140 15.72 2.89 -13.93
C GLY A 140 15.76 3.04 -15.46
N GLN A 141 15.62 4.25 -16.01
CA GLN A 141 15.77 4.54 -17.44
C GLN A 141 17.23 4.81 -17.87
N ASP A 142 18.15 5.01 -16.92
CA ASP A 142 19.59 5.22 -17.14
C ASP A 142 20.43 3.92 -17.04
N LEU A 143 19.78 2.74 -17.08
CA LEU A 143 20.39 1.40 -17.13
C LEU A 143 19.93 0.63 -18.37
#